data_AF-A0A653DKG9-F1
#
_entry.id   AF-A0A653DKG9-F1
#
_cell.length_a   1.000
_cell.length_b   1.000
_cell.length_c   1.000
_cell.angle_alpha   90.00
_cell.angle_beta   90.00
_cell.angle_gamma   90.00
#
_symmetry.space_group_name_H-M   'P 1'
#
loop_
_entity.id
_entity.type
_entity.pdbx_description
1 polymer ?
#
loop_
_entity_poly.entity_id
_entity_poly.type
_entity_poly.pdbx_seq_one_letter_code
_entity_poly.pdbx_strand_id
1 'polypeptide(L)'
;MFLPFSYLMELWRWDIFSGKTKPEDYNCKWWELREKYQGVESPVDRSEEDFDPASKYHIISSTPYLRYFIALILQFQFHRTLCEKAGQYDPISHYSHLHNCDIYQSKEAGNALKRMLAMGASRPWPDALEALTGQREMDATAILEYFQPLHEWLKNENKKNGAYVGWESSKRVCTRTKKELET
;
A
#
# COMPACT_ATOMS: atom_id res chain seq x y z
N MET A 1 -0.57 -7.66 -2.49
CA MET A 1 -1.57 -6.75 -3.08
C MET A 1 -2.16 -5.81 -2.01
N PHE A 2 -1.33 -4.93 -1.43
CA PHE A 2 -1.79 -3.99 -0.38
C PHE A 2 -1.58 -2.53 -0.78
N LEU A 3 -0.43 -2.15 -1.35
CA LEU A 3 -0.16 -0.77 -1.78
C LEU A 3 -1.26 -0.22 -2.72
N PRO A 4 -1.67 -0.91 -3.80
CA PRO A 4 -2.71 -0.34 -4.66
C PRO A 4 -4.09 -0.34 -3.97
N PHE A 5 -4.36 -1.32 -3.10
CA PHE A 5 -5.59 -1.38 -2.30
C PHE A 5 -5.69 -0.21 -1.32
N SER A 6 -4.64 0.08 -0.57
CA SER A 6 -4.66 1.17 0.40
C SER A 6 -4.71 2.54 -0.27
N TYR A 7 -4.10 2.67 -1.45
CA TYR A 7 -4.18 3.88 -2.26
C TYR A 7 -5.60 4.15 -2.79
N LEU A 8 -6.21 3.17 -3.46
CA LEU A 8 -7.52 3.38 -4.08
C LEU A 8 -8.64 3.63 -3.07
N MET A 9 -8.51 3.10 -1.84
CA MET A 9 -9.48 3.36 -0.77
C MET A 9 -9.54 4.84 -0.38
N GLU A 10 -8.40 5.54 -0.38
CA GLU A 10 -8.38 6.98 -0.13
C GLU A 10 -8.80 7.75 -1.38
N LEU A 11 -8.35 7.35 -2.58
CA LEU A 11 -8.79 7.98 -3.82
C LEU A 11 -10.31 7.98 -3.98
N TRP A 12 -10.97 6.86 -3.71
CA TRP A 12 -12.43 6.76 -3.77
C TRP A 12 -13.11 7.75 -2.82
N ARG A 13 -12.64 7.86 -1.57
CA ARG A 13 -13.19 8.83 -0.61
C ARG A 13 -12.90 10.27 -0.98
N TRP A 14 -11.70 10.58 -1.48
CA TRP A 14 -11.38 11.92 -1.96
C TRP A 14 -12.20 12.35 -3.16
N ASP A 15 -12.43 11.44 -4.12
CA ASP A 15 -13.32 11.69 -5.26
C ASP A 15 -14.76 11.99 -4.78
N ILE A 16 -15.23 11.31 -3.74
CA ILE A 16 -16.54 11.60 -3.11
C ILE A 16 -16.53 12.94 -2.36
N PHE A 17 -15.54 13.18 -1.50
CA PHE A 17 -15.45 14.39 -0.69
C PHE A 17 -15.27 15.65 -1.52
N SER A 18 -14.63 15.54 -2.69
CA SER A 18 -14.51 16.64 -3.65
C SER A 18 -15.74 16.82 -4.54
N GLY A 19 -16.74 15.92 -4.46
CA GLY A 19 -17.94 15.93 -5.29
C GLY A 19 -17.73 15.43 -6.73
N LYS A 20 -16.53 14.93 -7.06
CA LYS A 20 -16.23 14.36 -8.38
C LYS A 20 -17.01 13.07 -8.64
N THR A 21 -17.17 12.23 -7.63
CA THR A 21 -18.06 11.06 -7.68
C THR A 21 -19.33 11.39 -6.94
N LYS A 22 -20.47 11.30 -7.64
CA LYS A 22 -21.78 11.57 -7.07
C LYS A 22 -22.36 10.33 -6.38
N PRO A 23 -23.31 10.48 -5.44
CA PRO A 23 -23.93 9.36 -4.73
C PRO A 23 -24.44 8.23 -5.63
N GLU A 24 -25.00 8.59 -6.78
CA GLU A 24 -25.49 7.65 -7.79
C GLU A 24 -24.39 6.80 -8.45
N ASP A 25 -23.11 7.15 -8.31
CA ASP A 25 -21.95 6.47 -8.93
C ASP A 25 -21.01 5.80 -7.90
N TYR A 26 -21.41 5.72 -6.63
CA TYR A 26 -20.49 5.32 -5.55
C TYR A 26 -19.96 3.90 -5.71
N ASN A 27 -20.83 2.94 -6.03
CA ASN A 27 -20.48 1.53 -6.06
C ASN A 27 -19.73 1.17 -7.34
N CYS A 28 -20.19 1.64 -8.50
CA CYS A 28 -19.49 1.37 -9.75
C CYS A 28 -18.13 2.04 -9.79
N LYS A 29 -17.99 3.26 -9.24
CA LYS A 29 -16.68 3.90 -9.13
C LYS A 29 -15.71 3.12 -8.25
N TRP A 30 -16.21 2.49 -7.19
CA TRP A 30 -15.39 1.62 -6.35
C TRP A 30 -14.81 0.45 -7.14
N TRP A 31 -15.64 -0.25 -7.91
CA TRP A 31 -15.17 -1.38 -8.74
C TRP A 31 -14.28 -0.94 -9.89
N GLU A 32 -14.54 0.21 -10.53
CA GLU A 32 -13.65 0.81 -11.54
C GLU A 32 -12.24 1.05 -10.97
N LEU A 33 -12.14 1.61 -9.76
CA LEU A 33 -10.84 1.86 -9.11
C LEU A 33 -10.14 0.55 -8.71
N ARG A 34 -10.90 -0.46 -8.25
CA ARG A 34 -10.40 -1.79 -7.91
C ARG A 34 -9.79 -2.48 -9.11
N GLU A 35 -10.48 -2.46 -10.25
CA GLU A 35 -9.96 -2.98 -11.52
C GLU A 35 -8.71 -2.20 -11.93
N LYS A 36 -8.78 -0.87 -12.00
CA LYS A 36 -7.69 -0.02 -12.50
C LYS A 36 -6.39 -0.18 -11.73
N TYR A 37 -6.44 -0.28 -10.39
CA TYR A 37 -5.24 -0.28 -9.57
C TYR A 37 -4.82 -1.68 -9.11
N GLN A 38 -5.73 -2.65 -9.02
CA GLN A 38 -5.42 -4.00 -8.53
C GLN A 38 -5.60 -5.11 -9.56
N GLY A 39 -6.33 -4.87 -10.66
CA GLY A 39 -6.68 -5.93 -11.61
C GLY A 39 -7.59 -6.99 -11.02
N VAL A 40 -8.55 -6.58 -10.17
CA VAL A 40 -9.53 -7.48 -9.54
C VAL A 40 -10.94 -6.98 -9.80
N GLU A 41 -11.87 -7.93 -9.90
CA GLU A 41 -13.30 -7.67 -10.13
C GLU A 41 -14.17 -8.33 -9.06
N SER A 42 -15.46 -8.01 -9.04
CA SER A 42 -16.46 -8.69 -8.22
C SER A 42 -16.73 -10.11 -8.76
N PRO A 43 -17.13 -11.07 -7.90
CA PRO A 43 -17.44 -12.43 -8.35
C PRO A 43 -18.75 -12.51 -9.16
N VAL A 44 -19.61 -11.50 -9.05
CA VAL A 44 -20.89 -11.36 -9.74
C VAL A 44 -21.06 -9.91 -10.20
N ASP A 45 -21.95 -9.67 -11.16
CA ASP A 45 -22.30 -8.32 -11.57
C ASP A 45 -22.92 -7.53 -10.41
N ARG A 46 -22.69 -6.22 -10.41
CA ARG A 46 -23.10 -5.31 -9.33
C ARG A 46 -23.98 -4.20 -9.87
N SER A 47 -24.57 -3.44 -8.98
CA SER A 47 -25.37 -2.28 -9.33
C SER A 47 -25.13 -1.14 -8.33
N GLU A 48 -25.67 0.05 -8.61
CA GLU A 48 -25.69 1.17 -7.66
C GLU A 48 -26.75 0.99 -6.56
N GLU A 49 -27.59 -0.04 -6.62
CA GLU A 49 -28.42 -0.49 -5.48
C GLU A 49 -27.61 -1.33 -4.47
N ASP A 50 -26.36 -1.66 -4.80
CA ASP A 50 -25.39 -2.21 -3.87
C ASP A 50 -24.47 -1.10 -3.32
N PHE A 51 -23.82 -1.36 -2.17
CA PHE A 51 -22.83 -0.44 -1.62
C PHE A 51 -21.66 -1.21 -0.98
N ASP A 52 -20.84 -1.79 -1.84
CA ASP A 52 -19.69 -2.63 -1.46
C ASP A 52 -18.58 -1.91 -0.70
N PRO A 53 -18.33 -0.59 -0.86
CA PRO A 53 -17.37 0.13 -0.02
C PRO A 53 -17.62 -0.07 1.48
N ALA A 54 -18.88 -0.17 1.91
CA ALA A 54 -19.23 -0.36 3.33
C ALA A 54 -18.82 -1.74 3.89
N SER A 55 -18.48 -2.71 3.04
CA SER A 55 -17.95 -4.00 3.49
C SER A 55 -16.56 -3.88 4.14
N LYS A 56 -15.88 -2.73 3.98
CA LYS A 56 -14.59 -2.46 4.58
C LYS A 56 -14.73 -1.56 5.82
N TYR A 57 -14.35 -2.10 6.99
CA TYR A 57 -14.43 -1.45 8.30
C TYR A 57 -14.02 0.04 8.32
N HIS A 58 -12.90 0.39 7.69
CA HIS A 58 -12.37 1.76 7.72
C HIS A 58 -13.22 2.78 6.96
N ILE A 59 -14.03 2.33 6.00
CA ILE A 59 -14.98 3.20 5.28
C ILE A 59 -16.14 3.55 6.21
N ILE A 60 -16.78 2.55 6.83
CA ILE A 60 -17.91 2.79 7.75
C ILE A 60 -17.52 3.47 9.06
N SER A 61 -16.30 3.26 9.54
CA SER A 61 -15.76 3.93 10.74
C SER A 61 -15.14 5.30 10.45
N SER A 62 -15.24 5.80 9.20
CA SER A 62 -14.66 7.07 8.75
C SER A 62 -13.17 7.23 9.14
N THR A 63 -12.41 6.14 9.07
CA THR A 63 -10.99 6.14 9.44
C THR A 63 -10.13 6.35 8.18
N PRO A 64 -9.35 7.45 8.06
CA PRO A 64 -8.42 7.66 6.94
C PRO A 64 -7.49 6.47 6.71
N TYR A 65 -7.37 5.98 5.48
CA TYR A 65 -6.69 4.75 5.10
C TYR A 65 -5.31 5.02 4.49
N LEU A 66 -5.06 6.23 3.99
CA LEU A 66 -3.76 6.67 3.49
C LEU A 66 -2.63 6.45 4.50
N ARG A 67 -2.95 6.49 5.80
CA ARG A 67 -2.00 6.16 6.88
C ARG A 67 -1.33 4.81 6.67
N TYR A 68 -2.04 3.82 6.12
CA TYR A 68 -1.49 2.49 5.85
C TYR A 68 -0.63 2.45 4.59
N PHE A 69 -0.97 3.26 3.57
CA PHE A 69 -0.14 3.41 2.37
C PHE A 69 1.22 4.01 2.74
N ILE A 70 1.19 5.14 3.47
CA ILE A 70 2.39 5.82 3.95
C ILE A 70 3.19 4.94 4.91
N ALA A 71 2.51 4.30 5.87
CA ALA A 71 3.18 3.40 6.82
C ALA A 71 3.90 2.25 6.10
N LEU A 72 3.30 1.69 5.04
CA LEU A 72 3.94 0.60 4.30
C LEU A 72 5.21 1.05 3.57
N ILE A 73 5.33 2.31 3.15
CA ILE A 73 6.57 2.83 2.56
C ILE A 73 7.59 3.12 3.65
N LEU A 74 7.19 3.90 4.66
CA LEU A 74 8.07 4.32 5.76
C LEU A 74 8.58 3.14 6.59
N GLN A 75 7.80 2.07 6.78
CA GLN A 75 8.25 0.92 7.57
C GLN A 75 9.49 0.26 6.97
N PHE A 76 9.64 0.21 5.63
CA PHE A 76 10.84 -0.36 5.01
C PHE A 76 12.02 0.61 5.10
N GLN A 77 11.76 1.92 4.98
CA GLN A 77 12.78 2.95 5.19
C GLN A 77 13.33 2.89 6.64
N PHE A 78 12.44 2.76 7.62
CA PHE A 78 12.80 2.54 9.02
C PHE A 78 13.53 1.22 9.22
N HIS A 79 13.01 0.11 8.67
CA HIS A 79 13.60 -1.22 8.78
C HIS A 79 15.04 -1.22 8.27
N ARG A 80 15.29 -0.67 7.06
CA ARG A 80 16.64 -0.54 6.50
C ARG A 80 17.59 0.16 7.46
N THR A 81 17.24 1.35 7.92
CA THR A 81 18.05 2.11 8.89
C THR A 81 18.26 1.36 10.21
N LEU A 82 17.21 0.72 10.75
CA LEU A 82 17.30 -0.01 12.02
C LEU A 82 18.21 -1.24 11.88
N CYS A 83 18.17 -1.92 10.74
CA CYS A 83 19.05 -3.03 10.42
C CYS A 83 20.52 -2.63 10.30
N GLU A 84 20.80 -1.48 9.67
CA GLU A 84 22.16 -0.90 9.64
C GLU A 84 22.66 -0.62 11.05
N LYS A 85 21.82 0.01 11.89
CA LYS A 85 22.16 0.32 13.28
C LYS A 85 22.32 -0.93 14.15
N ALA A 86 21.65 -2.02 13.80
CA ALA A 86 21.80 -3.32 14.45
C ALA A 86 23.03 -4.12 13.96
N GLY A 87 23.75 -3.63 12.93
CA GLY A 87 24.84 -4.38 12.30
C GLY A 87 24.37 -5.63 11.56
N GLN A 88 23.08 -5.70 11.22
CA GLN A 88 22.45 -6.83 10.52
C GLN A 88 22.33 -6.60 9.02
N TYR A 89 22.43 -5.34 8.59
CA TYR A 89 22.39 -4.96 7.20
C TYR A 89 23.59 -4.07 6.82
N ASP A 90 24.25 -4.42 5.72
CA ASP A 90 25.27 -3.60 5.06
C ASP A 90 24.94 -3.47 3.57
N PRO A 91 24.66 -2.27 3.06
CA PRO A 91 24.28 -2.06 1.66
C PRO A 91 25.38 -2.40 0.64
N ILE A 92 26.63 -2.54 1.07
CA ILE A 92 27.76 -2.92 0.19
C ILE A 92 27.95 -4.44 0.16
N SER A 93 27.46 -5.15 1.16
CA SER A 93 27.64 -6.59 1.30
C SER A 93 26.62 -7.38 0.50
N HIS A 94 27.10 -8.26 -0.38
CA HIS A 94 26.25 -9.15 -1.16
C HIS A 94 25.63 -10.29 -0.32
N TYR A 95 26.12 -10.50 0.90
CA TYR A 95 25.63 -11.53 1.82
C TYR A 95 24.61 -10.98 2.83
N SER A 96 24.39 -9.67 2.81
CA SER A 96 23.52 -9.00 3.75
C SER A 96 22.23 -8.58 3.04
N HIS A 97 21.10 -9.10 3.51
CA HIS A 97 19.81 -8.85 2.88
C HIS A 97 18.79 -8.35 3.90
N LEU A 98 18.07 -7.28 3.55
CA LEU A 98 17.05 -6.70 4.42
C LEU A 98 15.97 -7.69 4.87
N HIS A 99 15.65 -8.68 4.04
CA HIS A 99 14.64 -9.70 4.35
C HIS A 99 15.08 -10.75 5.38
N ASN A 100 16.37 -10.80 5.74
CA ASN A 100 16.93 -11.67 6.78
C ASN A 100 17.34 -10.93 8.05
N CYS A 101 17.22 -9.60 8.08
CA CYS A 101 17.62 -8.80 9.23
C CYS A 101 16.74 -9.07 10.46
N ASP A 102 17.38 -9.23 11.63
CA ASP A 102 16.72 -9.29 12.93
C ASP A 102 17.28 -8.22 13.89
N ILE A 103 16.45 -7.22 14.22
CA ILE A 103 16.84 -6.11 15.12
C ILE A 103 16.69 -6.46 16.62
N TYR A 104 16.34 -7.70 16.95
CA TYR A 104 16.20 -8.17 18.33
C TYR A 104 17.48 -7.91 19.14
N GLN A 105 17.30 -7.42 20.38
CA GLN A 105 18.39 -7.05 21.32
C GLN A 105 19.35 -5.93 20.85
N SER A 106 19.11 -5.26 19.72
CA SER A 106 19.90 -4.09 19.33
C SER A 106 19.50 -2.85 20.13
N LYS A 107 20.38 -2.43 21.05
CA LYS A 107 20.20 -1.20 21.83
C LYS A 107 20.35 0.03 20.94
N GLU A 108 21.22 -0.05 19.94
CA GLU A 108 21.51 1.01 18.97
C GLU A 108 20.28 1.33 18.13
N ALA A 109 19.63 0.30 17.57
CA ALA A 109 18.37 0.43 16.83
C ALA A 109 17.25 0.96 17.74
N GLY A 110 17.10 0.38 18.95
CA GLY A 110 16.10 0.83 19.93
C GLY A 110 16.27 2.29 20.36
N ASN A 111 17.51 2.74 20.58
CA ASN A 111 17.81 4.13 20.94
C ASN A 111 17.47 5.10 19.80
N ALA A 112 17.72 4.73 18.55
CA ALA A 112 17.34 5.54 17.40
C ALA A 112 15.83 5.65 17.24
N LEU A 113 15.11 4.52 17.33
CA LEU A 113 13.66 4.50 17.28
C LEU A 113 13.03 5.32 18.42
N LYS A 114 13.55 5.17 19.65
CA LYS A 114 13.11 5.94 20.81
C LYS A 114 13.24 7.45 20.61
N ARG A 115 14.34 7.93 20.02
CA ARG A 115 14.54 9.37 19.77
C ARG A 115 13.47 9.94 18.86
N MET A 116 13.17 9.25 17.75
CA MET A 116 12.08 9.66 16.85
C MET A 116 10.72 9.63 17.55
N LEU A 117 10.38 8.51 18.21
CA LEU A 117 9.05 8.35 18.83
C LEU A 117 8.81 9.32 19.99
N ALA A 118 9.85 9.68 20.74
CA ALA A 118 9.77 10.65 21.84
C ALA A 118 9.36 12.05 21.37
N MET A 119 9.54 12.39 20.09
CA MET A 119 9.13 13.68 19.53
C MET A 119 7.60 13.80 19.41
N GLY A 120 6.87 12.69 19.31
CA GLY A 120 5.42 12.70 19.08
C GLY A 120 5.05 13.59 17.90
N ALA A 121 4.11 14.52 18.11
CA ALA A 121 3.71 15.53 17.13
C ALA A 121 4.32 16.92 17.40
N SER A 122 5.39 17.03 18.19
CA SER A 122 6.01 18.32 18.56
C SER A 122 6.78 18.99 17.42
N ARG A 123 7.13 18.24 16.37
CA ARG A 123 7.83 18.71 15.17
C ARG A 123 7.14 18.19 13.92
N PRO A 124 7.30 18.87 12.76
CA PRO A 124 6.94 18.32 11.47
C PRO A 124 7.54 16.92 11.25
N TRP A 125 6.79 16.04 10.57
CA TRP A 125 7.21 14.66 10.35
C TRP A 125 8.57 14.48 9.65
N PRO A 126 9.06 15.38 8.76
CA PRO A 126 10.39 15.23 8.19
C PRO A 126 11.51 15.30 9.23
N ASP A 127 11.32 16.08 10.31
CA ASP A 127 12.30 16.19 11.39
C ASP A 127 12.35 14.90 12.22
N ALA A 128 11.18 14.27 12.43
CA ALA A 128 11.10 12.98 13.10
C ALA A 128 11.74 11.87 12.25
N LEU A 129 11.47 11.86 10.93
CA LEU A 129 12.09 10.93 10.00
C LEU A 129 13.63 11.08 10.02
N GLU A 130 14.14 12.31 9.94
CA GLU A 130 15.56 12.60 9.96
C GLU A 130 16.24 12.13 11.26
N ALA A 131 15.56 12.26 12.40
CA ALA A 131 16.08 11.79 13.69
C ALA A 131 16.34 10.27 13.74
N LEU A 132 15.64 9.49 12.91
CA LEU A 132 15.86 8.04 12.77
C LEU A 132 16.81 7.73 11.61
N THR A 133 16.46 8.17 10.40
CA THR A 133 17.04 7.71 9.12
C THR A 133 18.12 8.65 8.57
N GLY A 134 18.21 9.89 9.08
CA GLY A 134 19.02 10.94 8.48
C GLY A 134 18.46 11.49 7.17
N GLN A 135 17.29 11.04 6.73
CA GLN A 135 16.60 11.48 5.52
C GLN A 135 15.39 12.34 5.88
N ARG A 136 14.99 13.26 5.00
CA ARG A 136 13.81 14.13 5.22
C ARG A 136 12.63 13.80 4.31
N GLU A 137 12.81 12.88 3.37
CA GLU A 137 11.80 12.51 2.37
C GLU A 137 11.39 11.05 2.52
N MET A 138 10.13 10.78 2.19
CA MET A 138 9.62 9.41 2.10
C MET A 138 10.20 8.74 0.84
N ASP A 139 10.79 7.57 1.03
CA ASP A 139 11.58 6.89 0.01
C ASP A 139 11.08 5.45 -0.24
N ALA A 140 10.70 5.15 -1.49
CA ALA A 140 10.27 3.82 -1.90
C ALA A 140 11.44 2.87 -2.24
N THR A 141 12.70 3.33 -2.26
CA THR A 141 13.83 2.45 -2.59
C THR A 141 13.97 1.30 -1.60
N ALA A 142 13.71 1.53 -0.31
CA ALA A 142 13.88 0.50 0.71
C ALA A 142 12.92 -0.69 0.52
N ILE A 143 11.66 -0.44 0.15
CA ILE A 143 10.69 -1.52 -0.14
C ILE A 143 11.04 -2.22 -1.46
N LEU A 144 11.49 -1.48 -2.48
CA LEU A 144 11.91 -2.06 -3.75
C LEU A 144 13.11 -2.97 -3.59
N GLU A 145 14.11 -2.51 -2.83
CA GLU A 145 15.31 -3.27 -2.47
C GLU A 145 14.97 -4.54 -1.71
N TYR A 146 14.10 -4.45 -0.69
CA TYR A 146 13.66 -5.60 0.09
C TYR A 146 13.06 -6.71 -0.79
N PHE A 147 12.23 -6.34 -1.77
CA PHE A 147 11.57 -7.28 -2.68
C PHE A 147 12.33 -7.56 -3.98
N GLN A 148 13.51 -6.97 -4.18
CA GLN A 148 14.26 -7.11 -5.43
C GLN A 148 14.57 -8.56 -5.80
N PRO A 149 15.03 -9.44 -4.88
CA PRO A 149 15.28 -10.85 -5.23
C PRO A 149 14.02 -11.57 -5.71
N LEU A 150 12.88 -11.33 -5.04
CA LEU A 150 11.59 -11.89 -5.43
C LEU A 150 11.13 -11.35 -6.80
N HIS A 151 11.30 -10.05 -7.03
CA HIS A 151 10.90 -9.42 -8.29
C HIS A 151 11.65 -10.00 -9.49
N GLU A 152 12.97 -10.17 -9.38
CA GLU A 152 13.77 -10.77 -10.45
C GLU A 152 13.44 -12.25 -10.66
N TRP A 153 13.24 -13.00 -9.58
CA TRP A 153 12.78 -14.40 -9.69
C TRP A 153 11.42 -14.50 -10.40
N LEU A 154 10.43 -13.69 -9.99
CA LEU A 154 9.10 -13.68 -10.59
C LEU A 154 9.13 -13.29 -12.08
N LYS A 155 9.95 -12.31 -12.47
CA LYS A 155 10.12 -11.93 -13.88
C LYS A 155 10.61 -13.11 -14.73
N ASN A 156 11.61 -13.83 -14.24
CA ASN A 156 12.18 -14.97 -14.95
C ASN A 156 11.20 -16.14 -15.01
N GLU A 157 10.56 -16.47 -13.89
CA GLU A 157 9.64 -17.61 -13.81
C GLU A 157 8.35 -17.34 -14.60
N ASN A 158 7.82 -16.10 -14.60
CA ASN A 158 6.69 -15.72 -15.45
C ASN A 158 7.04 -15.84 -16.93
N LYS A 159 8.23 -15.37 -17.35
CA LYS A 159 8.68 -15.49 -18.75
C LYS A 159 8.84 -16.96 -19.15
N LYS A 160 9.43 -17.78 -18.29
CA LYS A 160 9.64 -19.22 -18.52
C LYS A 160 8.32 -19.97 -18.69
N ASN A 161 7.31 -19.64 -17.89
CA ASN A 161 6.01 -20.30 -17.93
C ASN A 161 5.02 -19.64 -18.92
N GLY A 162 5.42 -18.56 -19.61
CA GLY A 162 4.52 -17.81 -20.50
C GLY A 162 3.33 -17.19 -19.76
N ALA A 163 3.50 -16.82 -18.48
CA ALA A 163 2.45 -16.21 -17.69
C ALA A 163 2.10 -14.82 -18.24
N TYR A 164 0.80 -14.57 -18.46
CA TYR A 164 0.31 -13.27 -18.88
C TYR A 164 0.44 -12.24 -17.75
N VAL A 165 0.96 -11.05 -18.06
CA VAL A 165 1.14 -9.94 -17.11
C VAL A 165 0.26 -8.77 -17.53
N GLY A 166 -0.56 -8.31 -16.60
CA GLY A 166 -1.64 -7.36 -16.85
C GLY A 166 -2.99 -8.05 -16.77
N TRP A 167 -4.04 -7.35 -17.17
CA TRP A 167 -5.41 -7.87 -17.22
C TRP A 167 -6.16 -7.20 -18.37
N GLU A 168 -7.13 -7.93 -18.91
CA GLU A 168 -8.15 -7.36 -19.79
C GLU A 168 -9.17 -6.57 -18.95
N SER A 169 -9.95 -5.72 -19.61
CA SER A 169 -11.05 -5.02 -18.94
C SER A 169 -12.04 -6.02 -18.35
N SER A 170 -12.55 -5.70 -17.15
CA SER A 170 -13.51 -6.56 -16.45
C SER A 170 -14.73 -6.82 -17.33
N LYS A 171 -15.17 -8.07 -17.35
CA LYS A 171 -16.43 -8.46 -17.99
C LYS A 171 -17.62 -8.24 -17.08
N ARG A 172 -17.37 -7.89 -15.81
CA ARG A 172 -18.42 -7.58 -14.84
C ARG A 172 -19.03 -6.24 -15.16
N VAL A 173 -20.35 -6.22 -15.17
CA VAL A 173 -21.08 -4.97 -15.34
C VAL A 173 -21.43 -4.39 -13.97
N CYS A 174 -21.43 -3.06 -13.93
CA CYS A 174 -21.99 -2.32 -12.83
C CYS A 174 -23.05 -1.37 -13.38
N THR A 175 -24.31 -1.69 -13.11
CA THR A 175 -25.50 -1.01 -13.67
C THR A 175 -26.11 -0.03 -12.68
N ARG A 176 -27.08 0.78 -13.12
CA ARG A 176 -27.77 1.70 -12.20
C ARG A 176 -28.71 0.97 -11.26
N THR A 177 -29.37 -0.08 -11.75
CA THR A 177 -30.36 -0.84 -10.98
C THR A 177 -30.12 -2.33 -11.11
N LYS A 178 -30.58 -3.13 -10.15
CA LYS A 178 -30.51 -4.60 -10.26
C LYS A 178 -31.36 -5.12 -11.40
N LYS A 179 -32.45 -4.44 -11.72
CA LYS A 179 -33.32 -4.77 -12.86
C LYS A 179 -32.57 -4.77 -14.19
N GLU A 180 -31.62 -3.84 -14.38
CA GLU A 180 -30.77 -3.80 -15.58
C GLU A 180 -29.82 -5.01 -15.70
N LEU A 181 -29.56 -5.74 -14.60
CA LEU A 181 -28.76 -6.97 -14.63
C LEU A 181 -29.57 -8.20 -15.07
N GLU A 182 -30.91 -8.13 -15.00
CA GLU A 182 -31.81 -9.24 -15.32
C GLU A 182 -32.25 -9.26 -16.80
N THR A 183 -31.98 -8.16 -17.52
CA THR A 183 -32.29 -7.95 -18.94
C THR A 183 -31.09 -8.18 -19.83
#